data_AF-A0A1B3MZW6-F1
#
_entry.id   AF-A0A1B3MZW6-F1
#
_cell.length_a   1.000
_cell.length_b   1.000
_cell.length_c   1.000
_cell.angle_alpha   90.00
_cell.angle_beta   90.00
_cell.angle_gamma   90.00
#
_symmetry.space_group_name_H-M   'P 1'
#
loop_
_entity.id
_entity.type
_entity.pdbx_description
1 polymer ?
#
loop_
_entity_poly.entity_id
_entity_poly.type
_entity_poly.pdbx_seq_one_letter_code
_entity_poly.pdbx_strand_id
1 'polypeptide(L)' 'MRQVLASQGCHADLVIGVALPFSAHAWVQSGNNILTDPLELVEPYKPILVV' A
#
# COMPACT_ATOMS: atom_id res chain seq x y z
N MET A 1 3.32 -1.12 -10.29
CA MET A 1 1.91 -0.70 -10.13
C MET A 1 1.75 0.82 -10.03
N ARG A 2 2.28 1.50 -8.99
CA ARG A 2 2.14 2.97 -8.81
C ARG A 2 2.52 3.81 -10.04
N GLN A 3 3.67 3.55 -10.66
CA GLN A 3 4.10 4.27 -11.87
C GLN A 3 3.17 4.05 -13.07
N VAL A 4 2.61 2.84 -13.21
CA VAL A 4 1.64 2.53 -14.27
C VAL A 4 0.36 3.31 -14.03
N LEU A 5 -0.14 3.36 -12.79
CA LEU A 5 -1.32 4.16 -12.42
C LEU A 5 -1.07 5.66 -12.66
N ALA A 6 0.10 6.17 -12.29
CA ALA A 6 0.47 7.55 -12.54
C ALA A 6 0.50 7.89 -14.05
N SER A 7 1.01 6.98 -14.90
CA SER A 7 1.00 7.16 -16.35
C SER A 7 -0.41 7.19 -16.96
N GLN A 8 -1.41 6.68 -16.24
CA GLN A 8 -2.83 6.69 -16.62
C GLN A 8 -3.61 7.84 -15.94
N GLY A 9 -2.91 8.76 -15.24
CA GLY A 9 -3.54 9.87 -14.51
C GLY A 9 -4.24 9.46 -13.22
N CYS A 10 -4.03 8.24 -12.73
CA CYS A 10 -4.58 7.78 -11.46
C CYS A 10 -3.65 8.14 -10.30
N HIS A 11 -4.19 8.83 -9.29
CA HIS A 11 -3.48 9.07 -8.04
C HIS A 11 -3.47 7.80 -7.20
N ALA A 12 -2.28 7.33 -6.84
CA ALA A 12 -2.10 6.17 -5.97
C ALA A 12 -0.81 6.31 -5.17
N ASP A 13 -0.86 5.85 -3.93
CA ASP A 13 0.24 5.85 -2.99
C ASP A 13 0.83 4.46 -2.89
N LEU A 14 2.16 4.37 -2.85
CA LEU A 14 2.89 3.19 -2.39
C LEU A 14 3.05 3.32 -0.87
N VAL A 15 2.54 2.34 -0.15
CA VAL A 15 2.66 2.26 1.31
C VAL A 15 3.65 1.17 1.67
N ILE A 16 4.57 1.46 2.59
CA ILE A 16 5.39 0.47 3.27
C ILE A 16 4.90 0.39 4.71
N GLY A 17 4.56 -0.82 5.16
CA GLY A 17 4.11 -1.08 6.51
C GLY A 17 4.92 -2.17 7.20
N VAL A 18 4.88 -2.16 8.54
CA VAL A 18 5.52 -3.17 9.38
C VAL A 18 4.55 -3.73 10.42
N ALA A 19 4.68 -5.02 10.75
CA ALA A 19 3.89 -5.72 11.76
C ALA A 19 4.78 -6.50 12.73
N LEU A 20 4.20 -7.00 13.85
CA LEU A 20 4.87 -7.89 14.80
C LEU A 20 4.26 -9.32 14.78
N PRO A 21 5.06 -10.40 14.90
CA PRO A 21 6.53 -10.40 14.86
C PRO A 21 7.06 -9.77 13.57
N PHE A 22 8.28 -9.23 13.60
CA PHE A 22 8.76 -8.29 12.57
C PHE A 22 8.52 -8.84 11.16
N SER A 23 7.63 -8.16 10.44
CA SER A 23 7.34 -8.37 9.03
C SER A 23 7.25 -7.02 8.35
N ALA A 24 7.75 -6.92 7.11
CA ALA A 24 7.62 -5.75 6.27
C ALA A 24 6.83 -6.13 5.01
N HIS A 25 5.87 -5.29 4.64
CA HIS A 25 5.07 -5.46 3.43
C HIS A 25 4.87 -4.12 2.75
N ALA A 26 4.61 -4.16 1.45
CA ALA A 26 4.31 -2.97 0.67
C ALA A 26 3.10 -3.21 -0.23
N TRP A 27 2.20 -2.23 -0.29
CA TRP A 27 0.99 -2.28 -1.10
C TRP A 27 0.76 -0.94 -1.80
N VAL A 28 -0.14 -0.93 -2.78
CA VAL A 28 -0.61 0.30 -3.43
C VAL A 28 -2.06 0.56 -3.07
N GLN A 29 -2.38 1.81 -2.73
CA GLN A 29 -3.75 2.24 -2.46
C GLN A 29 -4.08 3.56 -3.16
N SER A 30 -5.37 3.84 -3.34
CA SER A 30 -5.88 5.12 -3.81
C SER A 30 -6.92 5.62 -2.81
N GLY A 31 -6.57 6.64 -2.03
CA GLY A 31 -7.37 7.05 -0.88
C GLY A 31 -7.52 5.89 0.11
N ASN A 32 -8.77 5.46 0.36
CA ASN A 32 -9.10 4.36 1.27
C ASN A 32 -9.17 2.98 0.56
N ASN A 33 -8.92 2.91 -0.75
CA ASN A 33 -9.05 1.67 -1.53
C ASN A 33 -7.70 1.02 -1.73
N ILE A 34 -7.53 -0.21 -1.25
CA ILE A 34 -6.32 -1.01 -1.44
C ILE A 34 -6.41 -1.74 -2.77
N LEU A 35 -5.36 -1.63 -3.60
CA LEU A 35 -5.39 -2.04 -5.00
C LEU A 35 -4.65 -3.34 -5.28
N THR A 36 -3.66 -3.70 -4.46
CA THR A 36 -2.77 -4.84 -4.72
C THR A 36 -2.97 -6.02 -3.78
N ASP A 37 -3.65 -5.81 -2.65
CA ASP A 37 -3.70 -6.77 -1.55
C ASP A 37 -5.10 -6.79 -0.92
N PRO A 38 -5.53 -7.94 -0.35
CA PRO A 38 -6.71 -7.99 0.50
C PRO A 38 -6.54 -7.07 1.72
N LEU A 39 -7.64 -6.44 2.15
CA LEU A 39 -7.62 -5.56 3.31
C LEU A 39 -7.18 -6.32 4.57
N GLU A 40 -7.63 -7.56 4.72
CA GLU A 40 -7.34 -8.43 5.87
C GLU A 40 -5.84 -8.78 5.95
N LEU A 41 -5.12 -8.76 4.82
CA LEU A 41 -3.68 -9.00 4.79
C LEU A 41 -2.90 -7.80 5.34
N VAL A 42 -3.32 -6.59 4.97
CA VAL A 42 -2.57 -5.35 5.21
C VAL A 42 -3.02 -4.62 6.48
N GLU A 43 -4.23 -4.86 6.98
CA GLU A 43 -4.76 -4.32 8.23
C GLU A 43 -3.79 -4.46 9.43
N PRO A 44 -3.08 -5.60 9.63
CA PRO A 44 -2.14 -5.74 10.74
C PRO A 44 -0.86 -4.89 10.61
N TYR A 45 -0.58 -4.34 9.43
CA TYR A 45 0.64 -3.58 9.17
C TYR A 45 0.45 -2.10 9.51
N LYS A 46 1.36 -1.56 10.33
CA LYS A 46 1.46 -0.13 10.60
C LYS A 46 2.24 0.56 9.47
N PRO A 47 1.65 1.53 8.76
CA PRO A 47 2.38 2.31 7.75
C PRO A 47 3.56 3.07 8.36
N ILE A 48 4.70 3.04 7.68
CA ILE A 48 5.93 3.79 8.03
C ILE A 48 6.45 4.67 6.89
N LEU A 49 5.99 4.47 5.65
CA LEU A 49 6.25 5.33 4.51
C LEU A 49 5.05 5.32 3.55
N VAL A 50 4.72 6.48 2.99
CA VAL A 50 3.67 6.68 1.97
C VAL A 50 4.19 7.65 0.91
N VAL A 51 4.23 7.25 -0.37
CA VAL A 51 4.83 8.01 -1.51
C VAL A 51 4.14 7.82 -2.85
#